data_AF-A0A535EQZ3-F1
#
_entry.id   AF-A0A535EQZ3-F1
#
_cell.length_a   1.000
_cell.length_b   1.000
_cell.length_c   1.000
_cell.angle_alpha   90.00
_cell.angle_beta   90.00
_cell.angle_gamma   90.00
#
_symmetry.space_group_name_H-M   'P 1'
#
loop_
_entity.id
_entity.type
_entity.pdbx_description
1 polymer ?
#
loop_
_entity_poly.entity_id
_entity_poly.type
_entity_poly.pdbx_seq_one_letter_code
_entity_poly.pdbx_strand_id
1 'polypeptide(L)'
;MSKGFLFLLAAAVLTLSACDLPFGIGSPTTRALESGAAASLQQRTFEITGFYTQTVVAPPPPIVSGARVSAPAEGTRWTIDLQLSNQPPARRMSVSNGDVKLDAIVLPSVAYFSGQAFLLQFLGGDPRS
;
A
#
# COMPACT_ATOMS: atom_id res chain seq x y z
N MET A 1 28.79 -52.42 -11.14
CA MET A 1 28.18 -51.08 -11.03
C MET A 1 28.03 -50.75 -9.54
N SER A 2 28.91 -49.90 -9.02
CA SER A 2 29.03 -49.64 -7.58
C SER A 2 27.86 -48.80 -7.08
N LYS A 3 27.19 -49.26 -6.01
CA LYS A 3 26.14 -48.53 -5.27
C LYS A 3 26.58 -47.11 -4.87
N GLY A 4 27.88 -46.86 -4.73
CA GLY A 4 28.44 -45.54 -4.46
C GLY A 4 28.23 -44.53 -5.59
N PHE A 5 28.19 -44.97 -6.85
CA PHE A 5 27.92 -44.08 -7.98
C PHE A 5 26.46 -43.60 -8.01
N LEU A 6 25.52 -44.48 -7.64
CA LEU A 6 24.09 -44.14 -7.55
C LEU A 6 23.81 -43.16 -6.40
N PHE A 7 24.52 -43.31 -5.28
CA PHE A 7 24.41 -42.41 -4.13
C PHE A 7 24.98 -41.01 -4.41
N LEU A 8 26.12 -40.93 -5.11
CA LEU A 8 26.70 -39.67 -5.57
C LEU A 8 25.80 -38.93 -6.56
N LEU A 9 25.15 -39.67 -7.48
CA LEU A 9 24.20 -39.07 -8.41
C LEU A 9 22.97 -38.52 -7.70
N ALA A 10 22.42 -39.27 -6.74
CA ALA A 10 21.25 -38.83 -5.96
C ALA A 10 21.55 -37.60 -5.09
N ALA A 11 22.74 -37.55 -4.46
CA ALA A 11 23.18 -36.39 -3.69
C ALA A 11 23.40 -35.15 -4.58
N ALA A 12 23.94 -35.32 -5.79
CA ALA A 12 24.14 -34.23 -6.74
C ALA A 12 22.81 -33.65 -7.26
N VAL A 13 21.79 -34.49 -7.49
CA VAL A 13 20.47 -34.01 -7.93
C VAL A 13 19.77 -33.22 -6.81
N LEU A 14 19.95 -33.60 -5.55
CA LEU A 14 19.36 -32.89 -4.41
C LEU A 14 20.02 -31.53 -4.16
N THR A 15 21.34 -31.39 -4.36
CA THR A 15 22.05 -30.11 -4.17
C THR A 15 21.81 -29.10 -5.30
N LEU A 16 21.49 -29.55 -6.52
CA LEU A 16 21.13 -28.66 -7.63
C LEU A 16 19.76 -27.98 -7.46
N SER A 17 18.88 -28.52 -6.61
CA SER A 17 17.55 -27.92 -6.35
C SER A 17 17.58 -26.72 -5.40
N ALA A 18 18.72 -26.47 -4.73
CA ALA A 18 18.89 -25.41 -3.74
C ALA A 18 19.77 -24.24 -4.22
N CYS A 19 20.41 -24.36 -5.38
CA CYS A 19 21.18 -23.27 -5.98
C CYS A 19 20.32 -22.58 -7.03
N ASP A 20 20.00 -21.31 -6.80
CA ASP A 20 19.36 -20.43 -7.77
C ASP A 20 20.22 -20.40 -9.04
N LEU A 21 19.76 -21.09 -10.08
CA LEU A 21 20.49 -21.19 -11.33
C LEU A 21 20.45 -19.81 -12.02
N PRO A 22 21.56 -19.30 -12.57
CA PRO A 22 21.63 -17.97 -13.20
C PRO A 22 20.84 -17.85 -14.51
N PHE A 23 19.95 -18.79 -14.83
CA PHE A 23 19.16 -18.87 -16.05
C PHE A 23 17.75 -18.27 -15.92
N GLY A 24 17.49 -17.38 -14.95
CA GLY A 24 16.19 -16.72 -14.81
C GLY A 24 15.03 -17.68 -14.47
N ILE A 25 15.36 -18.87 -13.98
CA ILE A 25 14.44 -19.84 -13.38
C ILE A 25 14.46 -19.66 -11.86
N GLY A 26 14.30 -18.40 -11.42
CA GLY A 26 14.19 -18.07 -10.01
C GLY A 26 13.17 -18.94 -9.30
N SER A 27 13.25 -19.01 -7.97
CA SER A 27 12.29 -19.78 -7.17
C SER A 27 10.84 -19.55 -7.64
N PRO A 28 9.95 -20.55 -7.56
CA PRO A 28 8.55 -20.40 -8.00
C PRO A 28 7.87 -19.13 -7.43
N THR A 29 8.25 -18.72 -6.22
CA THR A 29 7.79 -17.48 -5.58
C THR A 29 8.34 -16.21 -6.24
N THR A 30 9.60 -16.20 -6.69
CA THR A 30 10.18 -15.06 -7.42
C THR A 30 9.45 -14.83 -8.75
N ARG A 31 9.26 -15.90 -9.54
CA ARG A 31 8.54 -15.82 -10.81
C ARG A 31 7.08 -15.37 -10.62
N ALA A 32 6.42 -15.83 -9.56
CA ALA A 32 5.08 -15.39 -9.22
C ALA A 32 5.02 -13.89 -8.90
N LEU A 33 6.00 -13.35 -8.17
CA LEU A 33 6.10 -11.91 -7.89
C LEU A 33 6.38 -11.09 -9.15
N GLU A 34 7.30 -11.53 -9.99
CA GLU A 34 7.64 -10.85 -11.25
C GLU A 34 6.46 -10.83 -12.23
N SER A 35 5.79 -11.97 -12.43
CA SER A 35 4.60 -12.05 -13.27
C SER A 35 3.44 -11.23 -12.70
N GLY A 36 3.27 -11.23 -11.37
CA GLY A 36 2.29 -10.37 -10.69
C GLY A 36 2.58 -8.88 -10.88
N ALA A 37 3.85 -8.46 -10.80
CA ALA A 37 4.26 -7.08 -11.03
C ALA A 37 4.09 -6.67 -12.50
N ALA A 38 4.43 -7.56 -13.45
CA ALA A 38 4.20 -7.29 -14.87
C ALA A 38 2.70 -7.20 -15.20
N ALA A 39 1.88 -8.08 -14.61
CA ALA A 39 0.43 -8.06 -14.79
C ALA A 39 -0.21 -6.82 -14.16
N SER A 40 0.28 -6.38 -12.99
CA SER A 40 -0.23 -5.18 -12.33
C SER A 40 -0.01 -3.96 -13.23
N LEU A 41 1.16 -3.77 -13.84
CA LEU A 41 1.42 -2.65 -14.76
C LEU A 41 0.45 -2.55 -15.96
N GLN A 42 -0.16 -3.65 -16.38
CA GLN A 42 -1.13 -3.68 -17.48
C GLN A 42 -2.57 -3.38 -17.03
N GLN A 43 -2.84 -3.33 -15.73
CA GLN A 43 -4.18 -3.07 -15.22
C GLN A 43 -4.56 -1.60 -15.39
N ARG A 44 -5.84 -1.38 -15.70
CA ARG A 44 -6.42 -0.05 -15.83
C ARG A 44 -6.98 0.48 -14.52
N THR A 45 -7.33 -0.43 -13.61
CA THR A 45 -7.95 -0.11 -12.34
C THR A 45 -7.38 -1.00 -11.25
N PHE A 46 -7.16 -0.44 -10.07
CA PHE A 46 -6.70 -1.15 -8.89
C PHE A 46 -7.54 -0.74 -7.70
N GLU A 47 -7.71 -1.68 -6.78
CA GLU A 47 -8.24 -1.43 -5.45
C GLU A 47 -7.22 -1.91 -4.43
N ILE A 48 -6.95 -1.07 -3.44
CA ILE A 48 -6.05 -1.33 -2.33
C ILE A 48 -6.83 -1.09 -1.05
N THR A 49 -7.21 -2.18 -0.40
CA THR A 49 -7.86 -2.14 0.92
C THR A 49 -6.91 -2.64 1.99
N GLY A 50 -6.86 -1.97 3.13
CA GLY A 50 -6.03 -2.42 4.22
C GLY A 50 -6.19 -1.57 5.47
N PHE A 51 -5.23 -1.76 6.38
CA PHE A 51 -5.16 -1.00 7.62
C PHE A 51 -3.76 -0.40 7.77
N TYR A 52 -3.72 0.81 8.31
CA TYR A 52 -2.48 1.46 8.72
C TYR A 52 -2.52 1.68 10.22
N THR A 53 -1.51 1.19 10.93
CA THR A 53 -1.34 1.46 12.37
C THR A 53 -0.26 2.51 12.54
N GLN A 54 -0.59 3.62 13.21
CA GLN A 54 0.38 4.67 13.52
C GLN A 54 1.41 4.13 14.52
N THR A 55 2.67 4.02 14.10
CA THR A 55 3.78 3.51 14.94
C THR A 55 4.74 4.62 15.41
N VAL A 56 4.53 5.86 14.97
CA VAL A 56 5.39 7.00 15.31
C VAL A 56 4.52 8.21 15.62
N VAL A 57 4.66 8.78 16.82
CA VAL A 57 4.12 10.12 17.11
C VAL A 57 5.01 11.13 16.38
N ALA A 58 4.50 11.71 15.29
CA ALA A 58 5.22 12.79 14.62
C ALA A 58 5.43 13.95 15.62
N PRO A 59 6.60 14.62 15.63
CA PRO A 59 6.74 15.91 16.31
C PRO A 59 5.59 16.83 15.86
N PRO A 60 5.04 17.68 16.75
CA PRO A 60 3.97 18.58 16.37
C PRO A 60 4.40 19.36 15.12
N PRO A 61 3.61 19.32 14.03
CA PRO A 61 3.97 20.03 12.81
C PRO A 61 4.10 21.54 13.12
N PRO A 62 4.96 22.29 12.39
CA PRO A 62 4.87 23.75 12.44
C PRO A 62 3.42 24.13 12.16
N ILE A 63 2.87 25.06 12.95
CA ILE A 63 1.48 25.50 12.80
C ILE A 63 1.37 26.21 11.45
N VAL A 64 0.88 25.49 10.45
CA VAL A 64 0.49 26.05 9.15
C VAL A 64 -1.04 26.14 9.12
N SER A 65 -1.60 27.19 8.52
CA SER A 65 -3.05 27.31 8.36
C SER A 65 -3.60 26.05 7.65
N GLY A 66 -4.57 25.37 8.28
CA GLY A 66 -5.12 24.09 7.80
C GLY A 66 -4.37 22.82 8.24
N ALA A 67 -3.27 22.93 9.01
CA ALA A 67 -2.59 21.79 9.58
C ALA A 67 -3.38 21.17 10.75
N ARG A 68 -3.30 19.84 10.90
CA ARG A 68 -3.89 19.16 12.06
C ARG A 68 -3.13 19.57 13.32
N VAL A 69 -3.84 20.11 14.31
CA VAL A 69 -3.26 20.62 15.57
C VAL A 69 -2.89 19.49 16.54
N SER A 70 -3.24 18.24 16.23
CA SER A 70 -2.93 17.07 17.07
C SER A 70 -2.48 15.89 16.21
N ALA A 71 -1.33 15.32 16.55
CA ALA A 71 -0.87 14.06 15.97
C ALA A 71 -1.80 12.91 16.45
N PRO A 72 -2.13 11.93 15.59
CA PRO A 72 -2.83 10.74 16.04
C PRO A 72 -2.00 9.99 17.10
N ALA A 73 -2.66 9.42 18.10
CA ALA A 73 -1.99 8.64 19.14
C ALA A 73 -1.27 7.42 18.54
N GLU A 74 -0.16 7.01 19.14
CA GLU A 74 0.49 5.74 18.79
C GLU A 74 -0.50 4.57 18.96
N GLY A 75 -0.45 3.60 18.05
CA GLY A 75 -1.37 2.48 18.02
C GLY A 75 -2.73 2.79 17.37
N THR A 76 -3.00 4.03 16.97
CA THR A 76 -4.23 4.35 16.22
C THR A 76 -4.23 3.59 14.89
N ARG A 77 -5.25 2.75 14.68
CA ARG A 77 -5.43 1.97 13.45
C ARG A 77 -6.47 2.61 12.54
N TRP A 78 -6.08 2.96 11.34
CA TRP A 78 -6.95 3.47 10.28
C TRP A 78 -7.25 2.38 9.26
N THR A 79 -8.50 2.29 8.83
CA THR A 79 -8.90 1.55 7.63
C THR A 79 -8.69 2.43 6.41
N ILE A 80 -8.12 1.87 5.36
CA ILE A 80 -7.87 2.53 4.08
C ILE A 80 -8.52 1.69 2.98
N ASP A 81 -9.28 2.36 2.12
CA ASP A 81 -9.75 1.85 0.82
C ASP A 81 -9.31 2.87 -0.24
N LEU A 82 -8.49 2.44 -1.19
CA LEU A 82 -7.96 3.25 -2.27
C LEU A 82 -8.27 2.59 -3.61
N GLN A 83 -9.04 3.29 -4.43
CA GLN A 83 -9.34 2.91 -5.81
C GLN A 83 -8.57 3.84 -6.76
N LEU A 84 -7.86 3.25 -7.71
CA LEU A 84 -7.05 3.93 -8.71
C LEU A 84 -7.58 3.54 -10.08
N SER A 85 -7.86 4.50 -10.94
CA SER A 85 -8.12 4.30 -12.36
C SER A 85 -7.11 5.09 -13.17
N ASN A 86 -6.52 4.45 -14.18
CA ASN A 86 -5.56 5.07 -15.09
C ASN A 86 -6.24 5.63 -16.35
N GLN A 87 -7.50 5.28 -16.64
CA GLN A 87 -8.17 5.70 -17.87
C GLN A 87 -9.72 5.73 -17.72
N PRO A 88 -10.33 6.92 -17.47
CA PRO A 88 -9.66 8.20 -17.23
C PRO A 88 -8.90 8.21 -15.89
N PRO A 89 -7.81 9.00 -15.74
CA PRO A 89 -7.09 9.08 -14.49
C PRO A 89 -7.98 9.61 -13.36
N ALA A 90 -8.26 8.77 -12.37
CA ALA A 90 -9.08 9.13 -11.21
C ALA A 90 -8.62 8.31 -10.00
N ARG A 91 -8.71 8.90 -8.81
CA ARG A 91 -8.39 8.23 -7.55
C ARG A 91 -9.50 8.49 -6.57
N ARG A 92 -9.98 7.45 -5.90
CA ARG A 92 -10.91 7.58 -4.78
C ARG A 92 -10.26 6.96 -3.55
N MET A 93 -10.30 7.66 -2.42
CA MET A 93 -9.72 7.19 -1.18
C MET A 93 -10.70 7.41 -0.04
N SER A 94 -11.04 6.34 0.67
CA SER A 94 -11.75 6.39 1.94
C SER A 94 -10.79 6.01 3.07
N VAL A 95 -10.75 6.85 4.11
CA VAL A 95 -9.98 6.61 5.33
C VAL A 95 -10.91 6.72 6.53
N SER A 96 -10.88 5.74 7.43
CA SER A 96 -11.76 5.74 8.60
C SER A 96 -11.15 5.14 9.86
N ASN A 97 -11.55 5.67 11.01
CA ASN A 97 -11.28 5.12 12.34
C ASN A 97 -12.51 5.41 13.22
N GLY A 98 -13.23 4.37 13.65
CA GLY A 98 -14.49 4.53 14.37
C GLY A 98 -15.49 5.41 13.58
N ASP A 99 -15.98 6.45 14.24
CA ASP A 99 -16.95 7.41 13.67
C ASP A 99 -16.29 8.49 12.77
N VAL A 100 -14.96 8.54 12.71
CA VAL A 100 -14.23 9.49 11.87
C VAL A 100 -14.03 8.86 10.49
N LYS A 101 -14.56 9.52 9.46
CA LYS A 101 -14.40 9.13 8.05
C LYS A 101 -14.09 10.33 7.16
N LEU A 102 -13.17 10.10 6.22
CA LEU A 102 -12.85 11.00 5.12
C LEU A 102 -12.95 10.22 3.80
N ASP A 103 -13.73 10.72 2.84
CA ASP A 103 -13.74 10.23 1.46
C ASP A 103 -13.24 11.34 0.54
N ALA A 104 -12.30 11.00 -0.34
CA ALA A 104 -11.64 11.91 -1.25
C ALA A 104 -11.70 11.36 -2.67
N ILE A 105 -12.05 12.21 -3.64
CA ILE A 105 -11.98 11.90 -5.07
C ILE A 105 -11.04 12.90 -5.73
N VAL A 106 -9.95 12.39 -6.29
CA VAL A 106 -8.92 13.18 -6.98
C VAL A 106 -8.97 12.89 -8.48
N LEU A 107 -9.26 13.93 -9.25
CA LEU A 107 -9.20 13.96 -10.71
C LEU A 107 -7.95 14.76 -11.15
N PRO A 108 -7.60 14.81 -12.45
CA PRO A 108 -6.36 15.46 -12.89
C PRO A 108 -6.24 16.94 -12.52
N SER A 109 -7.35 17.67 -12.42
CA SER A 109 -7.38 19.11 -12.16
C SER A 109 -8.11 19.52 -10.89
N VAL A 110 -8.76 18.59 -10.19
CA VAL A 110 -9.64 18.90 -9.06
C VAL A 110 -9.67 17.76 -8.05
N ALA A 111 -9.82 18.12 -6.77
CA ALA A 111 -10.06 17.17 -5.70
C ALA A 111 -11.34 17.55 -4.95
N TYR A 112 -12.14 16.53 -4.61
CA TYR A 112 -13.33 16.63 -3.80
C TYR A 112 -13.08 15.91 -2.49
N PHE A 113 -13.46 16.53 -1.37
CA PHE A 113 -13.33 15.94 -0.04
C PHE A 113 -14.69 15.96 0.64
N SER A 114 -15.01 14.87 1.34
CA SER A 114 -16.22 14.76 2.13
C SER A 114 -15.92 14.04 3.44
N GLY A 115 -16.60 14.46 4.50
CA GLY A 115 -16.38 13.94 5.85
C GLY A 115 -16.64 15.04 6.86
N GLN A 116 -17.54 14.79 7.81
CA GLN A 116 -18.00 15.82 8.75
C GLN A 116 -16.86 16.42 9.56
N ALA A 117 -16.03 15.57 10.19
CA ALA A 117 -14.89 16.02 10.99
C ALA A 117 -13.88 16.83 10.16
N PHE A 118 -13.62 16.41 8.92
CA PHE A 118 -12.71 17.11 8.01
C PHE A 118 -13.26 18.48 7.60
N LEU A 119 -14.54 18.54 7.20
CA LEU A 119 -15.17 19.78 6.77
C LEU A 119 -15.28 20.78 7.92
N LEU A 120 -15.57 20.33 9.15
CA LEU A 120 -15.57 21.20 10.33
C LEU A 120 -14.19 21.81 10.60
N GLN A 121 -13.12 21.01 10.45
CA GLN A 121 -11.76 21.52 10.64
C GLN A 121 -11.31 22.48 9.52
N PHE A 122 -11.76 22.25 8.28
CA PHE A 122 -11.30 23.01 7.12
C PHE A 122 -12.17 24.23 6.79
N LEU A 123 -13.47 24.18 7.10
CA LEU A 123 -14.45 25.23 6.80
C LEU A 123 -15.00 25.92 8.07
N GLY A 124 -14.80 25.33 9.25
CA GLY A 124 -15.41 25.80 10.51
C GLY A 124 -14.68 26.94 11.21
N GLY A 125 -13.60 27.48 10.63
CA GLY A 125 -12.99 28.72 11.11
C GLY A 125 -13.79 29.93 10.63
N ASP A 126 -14.29 30.75 11.55
CA ASP A 126 -14.88 32.05 11.20
C ASP A 126 -13.79 32.94 10.59
N PRO A 127 -13.93 33.45 9.35
CA PRO A 127 -12.96 34.40 8.78
C PRO A 127 -12.92 35.76 9.50
N ARG A 128 -13.70 35.97 10.57
CA ARG A 128 -13.72 37.17 11.42
C ARG A 128 -13.36 36.97 12.90
N SER A 129 -12.94 35.78 13.33
CA SER A 129 -12.47 35.55 14.72
C SER A 129 -11.02 35.96 14.93
#